data_AF-A0A1A0MU89-F1
#
_entry.id   AF-A0A1A0MU89-F1
#
_cell.length_a   1.000
_cell.length_b   1.000
_cell.length_c   1.000
_cell.angle_alpha   90.00
_cell.angle_beta   90.00
_cell.angle_gamma   90.00
#
_symmetry.space_group_name_H-M   'P 1'
#
loop_
_entity.id
_entity.type
_entity.pdbx_description
1 polymer ?
#
loop_
_entity_poly.entity_id
_entity_poly.type
_entity_poly.pdbx_seq_one_letter_code
_entity_poly.pdbx_strand_id
1 'polypeptide(L)'
;MAENTKAMELKYAISWKMLLEAEKLWPQVQPGDFVVFPGYPEQWHDKLQMRPVMRSGLIASDPQTDYRLGEDAPTKYDGGPQVLFDAFSTAGNSGSPVFVAQRGVPPITVVMPDGDGKAAIQGQISWPNYHRPFLVGINATHYNETGFRQRNEHAGLSRFHKLSAIMDILRANQDLSRGGSPLSMNLAIPVPDDFKIAPPS
;
A
#
# COMPACT_ATOMS: atom_id res chain seq x y z
N MET A 1 -7.73 -40.37 -6.08
CA MET A 1 -6.50 -39.90 -5.42
C MET A 1 -6.64 -38.39 -5.29
N ALA A 2 -6.76 -37.88 -4.06
CA ALA A 2 -6.98 -36.45 -3.83
C ALA A 2 -5.64 -35.73 -3.96
N GLU A 3 -5.55 -34.79 -4.91
CA GLU A 3 -4.43 -33.87 -5.00
C GLU A 3 -4.33 -33.07 -3.71
N ASN A 4 -3.26 -33.30 -2.96
CA ASN A 4 -2.96 -32.60 -1.75
C ASN A 4 -2.44 -31.21 -2.14
N THR A 5 -3.34 -30.29 -2.47
CA THR A 5 -2.99 -28.90 -2.75
C THR A 5 -2.43 -28.33 -1.45
N LYS A 6 -1.10 -28.23 -1.34
CA LYS A 6 -0.43 -27.56 -0.22
C LYS A 6 -0.88 -26.09 -0.25
N ALA A 7 -1.88 -25.77 0.57
CA ALA A 7 -2.30 -24.40 0.77
C ALA A 7 -1.17 -23.66 1.51
N MET A 8 -0.60 -22.65 0.86
CA MET A 8 0.30 -21.72 1.53
C MET A 8 -0.53 -20.81 2.43
N GLU A 9 -0.46 -21.04 3.73
CA GLU A 9 -1.18 -20.23 4.72
C GLU A 9 -0.35 -18.97 5.05
N LEU A 10 -0.78 -17.82 4.52
CA LEU A 10 -0.17 -16.53 4.84
C LEU A 10 -0.71 -16.02 6.18
N LYS A 11 0.03 -16.25 7.26
CA LYS A 11 -0.39 -15.92 8.64
C LYS A 11 -0.58 -14.42 8.93
N TYR A 12 0.05 -13.53 8.16
CA TYR A 12 0.06 -12.09 8.40
C TYR A 12 -0.30 -11.27 7.15
N ALA A 13 -1.25 -11.76 6.34
CA ALA A 13 -1.69 -11.08 5.14
C ALA A 13 -2.64 -9.91 5.43
N ILE A 14 -2.55 -8.86 4.61
CA ILE A 14 -3.60 -7.82 4.56
C ILE A 14 -4.83 -8.47 3.95
N SER A 15 -5.94 -8.45 4.68
CA SER A 15 -7.19 -9.09 4.21
C SER A 15 -7.79 -8.34 3.02
N TRP A 16 -8.53 -9.07 2.17
CA TRP A 16 -9.26 -8.48 1.05
C TRP A 16 -10.21 -7.36 1.49
N LYS A 17 -10.90 -7.56 2.62
CA LYS A 17 -11.76 -6.53 3.23
C LYS A 17 -10.98 -5.25 3.54
N MET A 18 -9.79 -5.35 4.11
CA MET A 18 -8.95 -4.18 4.40
C MET A 18 -8.53 -3.45 3.12
N LEU A 19 -8.21 -4.19 2.05
CA LEU A 19 -7.87 -3.59 0.76
C LEU A 19 -9.05 -2.83 0.15
N LEU A 20 -10.26 -3.40 0.18
CA LEU A 20 -11.48 -2.73 -0.28
C LEU A 20 -11.80 -1.47 0.55
N GLU A 21 -11.57 -1.52 1.87
CA GLU A 21 -11.75 -0.34 2.72
C GLU A 21 -10.69 0.74 2.45
N ALA A 22 -9.45 0.34 2.18
CA ALA A 22 -8.37 1.25 1.80
C ALA A 22 -8.65 1.94 0.45
N GLU A 23 -9.15 1.20 -0.53
CA GLU A 23 -9.48 1.73 -1.86
C GLU A 23 -10.59 2.80 -1.81
N LYS A 24 -11.58 2.64 -0.92
CA LYS A 24 -12.61 3.68 -0.71
C LYS A 24 -12.02 5.00 -0.19
N LEU A 25 -10.92 4.93 0.53
CA LEU A 25 -10.22 6.10 1.08
C LEU A 25 -9.19 6.66 0.09
N TRP A 26 -8.77 5.90 -0.92
CA TRP A 26 -7.74 6.26 -1.89
C TRP A 26 -7.97 7.64 -2.56
N PRO A 27 -9.19 8.02 -2.99
CA PRO A 27 -9.42 9.33 -3.61
C PRO A 27 -9.19 10.53 -2.68
N GLN A 28 -9.07 10.30 -1.37
CA GLN A 28 -8.86 11.34 -0.36
C GLN A 28 -7.38 11.64 -0.11
N VAL A 29 -6.48 10.78 -0.59
CA VAL A 29 -5.03 10.94 -0.46
C VAL A 29 -4.59 12.12 -1.31
N GLN A 30 -3.73 12.96 -0.75
CA GLN A 30 -3.24 14.19 -1.37
C GLN A 30 -1.75 14.41 -1.10
N PRO A 31 -1.08 15.25 -1.92
CA PRO A 31 0.27 15.71 -1.60
C PRO A 31 0.34 16.33 -0.20
N GLY A 32 1.45 16.07 0.50
CA GLY A 32 1.64 16.49 1.88
C GLY A 32 1.00 15.57 2.93
N ASP A 33 0.36 14.47 2.54
CA ASP A 33 -0.01 13.43 3.50
C ASP A 33 1.22 12.70 4.04
N PHE A 34 1.20 12.44 5.35
CA PHE A 34 2.25 11.67 6.00
C PHE A 34 2.14 10.19 5.62
N VAL A 35 3.26 9.62 5.18
CA VAL A 35 3.40 8.18 4.93
C VAL A 35 4.37 7.55 5.91
N VAL A 36 4.13 6.28 6.21
CA VAL A 36 4.95 5.45 7.09
C VAL A 36 5.09 4.07 6.47
N PHE A 37 6.30 3.51 6.50
CA PHE A 37 6.56 2.17 5.99
C PHE A 37 7.62 1.46 6.84
N PRO A 38 7.41 0.17 7.17
CA PRO A 38 8.44 -0.68 7.77
C PRO A 38 9.37 -1.22 6.69
N GLY A 39 10.69 -1.15 6.89
CA GLY A 39 11.66 -1.78 5.99
C GLY A 39 12.65 -2.65 6.73
N TYR A 40 13.29 -3.59 6.01
CA TYR A 40 14.42 -4.37 6.54
C TYR A 40 15.68 -3.99 5.78
N PRO A 41 16.19 -2.75 5.95
CA PRO A 41 17.38 -2.32 5.24
C PRO A 41 18.56 -3.24 5.57
N GLU A 42 19.23 -3.78 4.56
CA GLU A 42 20.22 -4.86 4.70
C GLU A 42 21.30 -4.58 5.75
N GLN A 43 21.69 -3.31 5.88
CA GLN A 43 22.77 -2.86 6.75
C GLN A 43 22.30 -2.42 8.15
N TRP A 44 21.08 -1.87 8.27
CA TRP A 44 20.68 -1.11 9.47
C TRP A 44 19.50 -1.67 10.24
N HIS A 45 18.85 -2.74 9.77
CA HIS A 45 17.80 -3.38 10.56
C HIS A 45 18.38 -4.12 11.77
N ASP A 46 17.58 -4.29 12.81
CA ASP A 46 17.96 -5.09 13.97
C ASP A 46 17.97 -6.58 13.58
N LYS A 47 19.17 -7.10 13.35
CA LYS A 47 19.42 -8.48 12.94
C LYS A 47 19.21 -9.48 14.06
N LEU A 48 19.37 -9.06 15.32
CA LEU A 48 19.25 -9.97 16.46
C LEU A 48 17.78 -10.30 16.74
N GLN A 49 16.91 -9.28 16.67
CA GLN A 49 15.49 -9.44 16.98
C GLN A 49 14.59 -9.39 15.74
N MET A 50 15.19 -9.37 14.54
CA MET A 50 14.49 -9.27 13.25
C MET A 50 13.45 -8.14 13.23
N ARG A 51 13.83 -6.96 13.73
CA ARG A 51 12.91 -5.81 13.80
C ARG A 51 13.09 -4.89 12.59
N PRO A 52 11.98 -4.48 11.96
CA PRO A 52 12.05 -3.53 10.85
C PRO A 52 12.43 -2.14 11.36
N VAL A 53 13.07 -1.37 10.48
CA VAL A 53 13.26 0.07 10.66
C VAL A 53 12.03 0.78 10.12
N MET A 54 11.36 1.53 10.98
CA MET A 54 10.23 2.38 10.58
C MET A 54 10.76 3.68 9.97
N ARG A 55 10.26 4.04 8.80
CA ARG A 55 10.55 5.33 8.16
C ARG A 55 9.25 6.04 7.84
N SER A 56 9.32 7.37 7.85
CA SER A 56 8.20 8.24 7.54
C SER A 56 8.62 9.36 6.60
N GLY A 57 7.66 9.90 5.87
CA GLY A 57 7.86 11.00 4.94
C GLY A 57 6.54 11.65 4.55
N LEU A 58 6.57 12.48 3.52
CA LEU A 58 5.40 13.12 2.94
C LEU A 58 5.20 12.67 1.50
N ILE A 59 3.95 12.51 1.07
CA ILE A 59 3.62 12.35 -0.35
C ILE A 59 4.05 13.61 -1.09
N ALA A 60 4.90 13.45 -2.10
CA ALA A 60 5.54 14.53 -2.83
C ALA A 60 4.92 14.77 -4.22
N SER A 61 4.28 13.76 -4.82
CA SER A 61 3.56 13.90 -6.09
C SER A 61 2.06 13.72 -5.93
N ASP A 62 1.29 14.12 -6.94
CA ASP A 62 -0.14 13.81 -6.99
C ASP A 62 -0.36 12.28 -6.99
N PRO A 63 -1.09 11.72 -6.01
CA PRO A 63 -1.37 10.28 -5.96
C PRO A 63 -2.41 9.84 -7.00
N GLN A 64 -3.28 10.75 -7.46
CA GLN A 64 -4.41 10.42 -8.32
C GLN A 64 -4.01 10.33 -9.80
N THR A 65 -2.99 11.06 -10.22
CA THR A 65 -2.47 11.04 -11.60
C THR A 65 -1.18 10.24 -11.69
N ASP A 66 -1.00 9.50 -12.78
CA ASP A 66 0.21 8.71 -13.00
C ASP A 66 1.43 9.62 -13.13
N TYR A 67 2.46 9.29 -12.34
CA TYR A 67 3.67 10.08 -12.33
C TYR A 67 4.41 9.91 -13.66
N ARG A 68 4.86 11.02 -14.23
CA ARG A 68 5.60 11.06 -15.49
C ARG A 68 6.89 11.84 -15.26
N LEU A 69 8.02 11.17 -15.45
CA LEU A 69 9.32 11.83 -15.43
C LEU A 69 9.57 12.61 -16.74
N GLY A 70 9.24 12.01 -17.88
CA GLY A 70 9.48 12.56 -19.22
C GLY A 70 8.20 12.97 -19.95
N GLU A 71 8.37 13.62 -21.10
CA GLU A 71 7.28 13.99 -22.00
C GLU A 71 6.70 12.78 -22.77
N ASP A 72 7.49 11.71 -22.89
CA ASP A 72 7.11 10.47 -23.57
C ASP A 72 6.17 9.59 -22.74
N ALA A 73 5.65 8.52 -23.36
CA ALA A 73 4.82 7.54 -22.69
C ALA A 73 5.54 6.93 -21.47
N PRO A 74 4.86 6.74 -20.32
CA PRO A 74 5.48 6.21 -19.11
C PRO A 74 6.07 4.82 -19.37
N THR A 75 7.36 4.64 -19.10
CA THR A 75 7.97 3.31 -19.10
C THR A 75 7.82 2.65 -17.73
N LYS A 76 8.15 1.35 -17.64
CA LYS A 76 8.24 0.64 -16.35
C LYS A 76 9.27 1.27 -15.38
N TYR A 77 10.15 2.15 -15.87
CA TYR A 77 11.19 2.80 -15.09
C TYR A 77 10.85 4.26 -14.74
N ASP A 78 9.96 4.91 -15.51
CA ASP A 78 9.78 6.38 -15.53
C ASP A 78 8.50 6.88 -14.85
N GLY A 79 7.91 6.10 -13.94
CA GLY A 79 6.96 6.64 -12.97
C GLY A 79 5.51 6.14 -13.02
N GLY A 80 5.09 5.39 -14.06
CA GLY A 80 3.68 4.99 -14.34
C GLY A 80 2.67 5.03 -13.18
N PRO A 81 2.19 3.88 -12.64
CA PRO A 81 1.29 3.86 -11.50
C PRO A 81 2.08 4.01 -10.18
N GLN A 82 2.98 4.98 -10.11
CA GLN A 82 3.81 5.23 -8.94
C GLN A 82 3.50 6.60 -8.34
N VAL A 83 3.77 6.75 -7.05
CA VAL A 83 3.66 8.01 -6.31
C VAL A 83 4.99 8.27 -5.66
N LEU A 84 5.45 9.52 -5.76
CA LEU A 84 6.65 9.98 -5.10
C LEU A 84 6.37 10.38 -3.65
N PHE A 85 7.31 10.11 -2.77
CA PHE A 85 7.30 10.57 -1.39
C PHE A 85 8.71 10.91 -0.92
N ASP A 86 8.81 11.91 -0.05
CA ASP A 86 10.04 12.38 0.56
C ASP A 86 10.35 11.55 1.81
N ALA A 87 10.93 10.37 1.58
CA ALA A 87 11.65 9.64 2.60
C ALA A 87 12.73 8.79 1.94
N PHE A 88 13.81 8.53 2.66
CA PHE A 88 14.86 7.63 2.17
C PHE A 88 14.36 6.18 2.11
N SER A 89 14.32 5.58 0.93
CA SER A 89 14.05 4.16 0.74
C SER A 89 15.31 3.47 0.21
N THR A 90 15.94 2.62 1.02
CA THR A 90 17.21 1.95 0.65
C THR A 90 16.98 0.50 0.24
N ALA A 91 18.01 -0.18 -0.25
CA ALA A 91 17.95 -1.63 -0.47
C ALA A 91 17.47 -2.34 0.81
N GLY A 92 16.53 -3.29 0.67
CA GLY A 92 15.81 -3.93 1.78
C GLY A 92 14.48 -3.27 2.19
N ASN A 93 14.13 -2.11 1.62
CA ASN A 93 12.80 -1.50 1.79
C ASN A 93 11.84 -1.81 0.63
N SER A 94 12.34 -2.32 -0.49
CA SER A 94 11.49 -2.72 -1.64
C SER A 94 10.49 -3.80 -1.21
N GLY A 95 9.24 -3.67 -1.65
CA GLY A 95 8.19 -4.64 -1.31
C GLY A 95 7.51 -4.37 0.04
N SER A 96 7.98 -3.39 0.82
CA SER A 96 7.31 -3.04 2.07
C SER A 96 5.95 -2.38 1.81
N PRO A 97 4.93 -2.64 2.65
CA PRO A 97 3.69 -1.88 2.60
C PRO A 97 3.94 -0.41 2.99
N VAL A 98 3.30 0.51 2.28
CA VAL A 98 3.31 1.94 2.61
C VAL A 98 1.92 2.32 3.11
N PHE A 99 1.87 2.92 4.30
CA PHE A 99 0.64 3.38 4.91
C PHE A 99 0.61 4.90 4.95
N VAL A 100 -0.56 5.48 4.76
CA VAL A 100 -0.78 6.90 5.11
C VAL A 100 -1.15 6.99 6.59
N ALA A 101 -0.68 8.04 7.26
CA ALA A 101 -1.10 8.36 8.63
C ALA A 101 -2.53 8.91 8.64
N GLN A 102 -3.10 9.06 9.85
CA GLN A 102 -4.39 9.72 9.98
C GLN A 102 -4.28 11.18 9.55
N ARG A 103 -5.24 11.65 8.75
CA ARG A 103 -5.44 13.07 8.49
C ARG A 103 -6.71 13.55 9.17
N GLY A 104 -6.65 14.74 9.79
CA GLY A 104 -7.80 15.37 10.42
C GLY A 104 -8.27 14.71 11.72
N VAL A 105 -9.42 15.19 12.19
CA VAL A 105 -10.04 14.74 13.44
C VAL A 105 -11.12 13.68 13.13
N PRO A 106 -11.13 12.53 13.83
CA PRO A 106 -12.16 11.51 13.65
C PRO A 106 -13.55 12.08 13.92
N PRO A 107 -14.57 11.70 13.12
CA PRO A 107 -15.93 12.14 13.35
C PRO A 107 -16.40 11.80 14.77
N ILE A 108 -17.01 12.79 15.43
CA ILE A 108 -17.50 12.66 16.80
C ILE A 108 -19.01 12.46 16.75
N THR A 109 -19.50 11.36 17.32
CA THR A 109 -20.93 11.15 17.56
C THR A 109 -21.36 11.95 18.78
N VAL A 110 -22.33 12.85 18.59
CA VAL A 110 -22.91 13.63 19.67
C VAL A 110 -24.33 13.13 19.90
N VAL A 111 -24.63 12.80 21.15
CA VAL A 111 -25.96 12.38 21.59
C VAL A 111 -26.54 13.54 22.38
N MET A 112 -27.56 14.19 21.83
CA MET A 112 -28.27 15.26 22.52
C MET A 112 -29.61 14.72 23.03
N PRO A 113 -29.97 14.94 24.31
CA PRO A 113 -31.31 14.63 24.78
C PRO A 113 -32.31 15.51 24.01
N ASP A 114 -33.33 14.89 23.44
CA ASP A 114 -34.50 15.61 22.98
C ASP A 114 -35.20 16.21 24.21
N GLY A 115 -35.84 17.38 24.07
CA GLY A 115 -36.37 18.18 25.18
C GLY A 115 -37.32 17.44 26.13
N ASP A 116 -37.82 16.27 25.70
CA ASP A 116 -38.75 15.42 26.42
C ASP A 116 -38.07 14.28 27.21
N GLY A 117 -36.73 14.15 27.16
CA GLY A 117 -35.93 13.16 27.90
C GLY A 117 -36.15 11.70 27.47
N LYS A 118 -36.94 11.44 26.43
CA LYS A 118 -37.34 10.10 25.95
C LYS A 118 -36.69 9.69 24.62
N ALA A 119 -36.28 10.65 23.81
CA ALA A 119 -35.55 10.43 22.58
C ALA A 119 -34.19 11.12 22.68
N ALA A 120 -33.15 10.52 22.10
CA ALA A 120 -31.85 11.15 21.97
C ALA A 120 -31.57 11.37 20.49
N ILE A 121 -31.34 12.61 20.10
CA ILE A 121 -30.92 12.95 18.75
C ILE A 121 -29.44 12.61 18.64
N GLN A 122 -29.13 11.63 17.79
CA GLN A 122 -27.74 11.33 17.43
C GLN A 122 -27.36 12.15 16.20
N GLY A 123 -26.39 13.05 16.40
CA GLY A 123 -25.74 13.79 15.32
C GLY A 123 -24.28 13.35 15.17
N GLN A 124 -23.70 13.60 14.00
CA GLN A 124 -22.28 13.36 13.76
C GLN A 124 -21.60 14.67 13.35
N ILE A 125 -20.56 15.06 14.09
CA ILE A 125 -19.68 16.15 13.72
C ILE A 125 -18.52 15.52 12.93
N SER A 126 -18.40 15.87 11.65
CA SER A 126 -17.33 15.40 10.76
C SER A 126 -16.55 16.58 10.19
N TRP A 127 -15.24 16.40 10.04
CA TRP A 127 -14.37 17.37 9.39
C TRP A 127 -14.11 16.98 7.94
N PRO A 128 -13.94 17.96 7.03
CA PRO A 128 -13.51 17.67 5.67
C PRO A 128 -12.11 17.03 5.68
N ASN A 129 -11.88 16.10 4.76
CA ASN A 129 -10.59 15.42 4.54
C ASN A 129 -10.10 14.57 5.71
N TYR A 130 -10.99 14.10 6.59
CA TYR A 130 -10.63 13.07 7.56
C TYR A 130 -10.49 11.71 6.87
N HIS A 131 -9.35 11.06 7.10
CA HIS A 131 -9.22 9.63 6.87
C HIS A 131 -8.37 9.00 7.99
N ARG A 132 -8.72 7.76 8.36
CA ARG A 132 -7.91 6.91 9.23
C ARG A 132 -6.62 6.47 8.51
N PRO A 133 -5.65 5.83 9.19
CA PRO A 133 -4.52 5.21 8.52
C PRO A 133 -4.96 4.03 7.64
N PHE A 134 -4.40 3.91 6.43
CA PHE A 134 -4.66 2.79 5.53
C PHE A 134 -3.49 2.56 4.57
N LEU A 135 -3.47 1.39 3.92
CA LEU A 135 -2.46 1.02 2.93
C LEU A 135 -2.64 1.88 1.67
N VAL A 136 -1.59 2.57 1.24
CA VAL A 136 -1.58 3.39 0.01
C VAL A 136 -0.77 2.75 -1.13
N GLY A 137 0.07 1.77 -0.82
CA GLY A 137 0.83 1.10 -1.86
C GLY A 137 1.91 0.18 -1.35
N ILE A 138 2.78 -0.23 -2.28
CA ILE A 138 3.95 -1.07 -2.01
C ILE A 138 5.20 -0.31 -2.45
N ASN A 139 6.17 -0.19 -1.56
CA ASN A 139 7.41 0.55 -1.77
C ASN A 139 8.20 -0.04 -2.95
N ALA A 140 8.59 0.82 -3.88
CA ALA A 140 9.30 0.52 -5.11
C ALA A 140 10.70 1.16 -5.15
N THR A 141 11.30 1.38 -3.97
CA THR A 141 12.65 1.90 -3.73
C THR A 141 12.81 3.40 -4.06
N HIS A 142 14.05 3.90 -3.97
CA HIS A 142 14.39 5.29 -4.27
C HIS A 142 14.46 5.53 -5.78
N TYR A 143 14.28 6.79 -6.18
CA TYR A 143 14.68 7.25 -7.49
C TYR A 143 16.20 7.37 -7.53
N ASN A 144 16.85 6.74 -8.50
CA ASN A 144 18.26 7.01 -8.82
C ASN A 144 18.26 8.09 -9.89
N GLU A 145 18.91 9.24 -9.62
CA GLU A 145 19.11 10.23 -10.66
C GLU A 145 20.07 9.66 -11.72
N THR A 146 19.55 9.37 -12.91
CA THR A 146 20.35 8.99 -14.06
C THR A 146 20.53 10.23 -14.94
N GLY A 147 21.75 10.75 -15.03
CA GLY A 147 22.05 11.94 -15.85
C GLY A 147 23.23 12.78 -15.34
N PHE A 148 23.58 12.66 -14.06
CA PHE A 148 24.73 13.33 -13.47
C PHE A 148 25.98 12.43 -13.47
N ARG A 149 27.17 13.06 -13.52
CA ARG A 149 28.47 12.37 -13.61
C ARG A 149 28.79 11.52 -12.38
N GLN A 150 28.08 11.69 -11.27
CA GLN A 150 28.24 10.90 -10.05
C GLN A 150 27.11 9.87 -9.96
N ARG A 151 27.47 8.58 -9.96
CA ARG A 151 26.55 7.51 -9.57
C ARG A 151 26.28 7.66 -8.06
N ASN A 152 25.01 7.69 -7.64
CA ASN A 152 24.50 7.74 -6.25
C ASN A 152 24.07 9.11 -5.70
N GLU A 153 23.72 10.09 -6.53
CA GLU A 153 22.95 11.23 -6.02
C GLU A 153 21.49 10.78 -5.79
N HIS A 154 21.11 10.69 -4.51
CA HIS A 154 19.74 10.43 -4.09
C HIS A 154 18.98 11.76 -4.05
N ALA A 155 17.95 11.90 -4.88
CA ALA A 155 17.08 13.08 -4.94
C ALA A 155 16.29 13.39 -3.64
N GLY A 156 16.50 12.61 -2.57
CA GLY A 156 15.63 12.56 -1.39
C GLY A 156 14.27 11.91 -1.65
N LEU A 157 13.97 11.55 -2.91
CA LEU A 157 12.68 11.02 -3.32
C LEU A 157 12.68 9.49 -3.45
N SER A 158 11.65 8.89 -2.87
CA SER A 158 11.31 7.49 -3.07
C SER A 158 9.96 7.33 -3.72
N ARG A 159 9.64 6.11 -4.15
CA ARG A 159 8.41 5.81 -4.87
C ARG A 159 7.73 4.56 -4.37
N PHE A 160 6.41 4.52 -4.48
CA PHE A 160 5.62 3.31 -4.23
C PHE A 160 4.64 3.06 -5.38
N HIS A 161 4.32 1.80 -5.64
CA HIS A 161 3.23 1.41 -6.54
C HIS A 161 1.89 1.67 -5.87
N LYS A 162 1.01 2.39 -6.57
CA LYS A 162 -0.30 2.82 -6.08
C LYS A 162 -1.18 1.64 -5.69
N LEU A 163 -1.98 1.82 -4.64
CA LEU A 163 -3.04 0.88 -4.26
C LEU A 163 -3.99 0.59 -5.42
N SER A 164 -4.41 1.61 -6.17
CA SER A 164 -5.33 1.44 -7.31
C SER A 164 -4.81 0.42 -8.33
N ALA A 165 -3.54 0.54 -8.74
CA ALA A 165 -2.93 -0.39 -9.67
C ALA A 165 -2.77 -1.81 -9.08
N ILE A 166 -2.48 -1.92 -7.78
CA ILE A 166 -2.45 -3.22 -7.09
C ILE A 166 -3.84 -3.85 -7.14
N MET A 167 -4.90 -3.09 -6.87
CA MET A 167 -6.29 -3.58 -6.92
C MET A 167 -6.69 -4.04 -8.31
N ASP A 168 -6.27 -3.33 -9.37
CA ASP A 168 -6.53 -3.72 -10.76
C ASP A 168 -5.86 -5.05 -11.11
N ILE A 169 -4.59 -5.22 -10.74
CA ILE A 169 -3.86 -6.48 -10.93
C ILE A 169 -4.54 -7.62 -10.17
N LEU A 170 -4.91 -7.37 -8.91
CA LEU A 170 -5.56 -8.38 -8.08
C LEU A 170 -6.89 -8.83 -8.74
N ARG A 171 -7.76 -7.90 -9.12
CA ARG A 171 -9.03 -8.23 -9.80
C ARG A 171 -8.82 -8.99 -11.10
N ALA A 172 -7.83 -8.59 -11.91
CA ALA A 172 -7.52 -9.26 -13.17
C ALA A 172 -7.07 -10.73 -13.00
N ASN A 173 -6.53 -11.07 -11.82
CA ASN A 173 -6.03 -12.41 -11.49
C ASN A 173 -6.96 -13.15 -10.50
N GLN A 174 -8.17 -12.64 -10.27
CA GLN A 174 -9.13 -13.29 -9.39
C GLN A 174 -9.67 -14.55 -10.05
N ASP A 175 -9.49 -15.69 -9.39
CA ASP A 175 -10.08 -16.96 -9.84
C ASP A 175 -11.56 -17.01 -9.47
N LEU A 176 -12.41 -16.62 -10.42
CA LEU A 176 -13.87 -16.62 -10.30
C LEU A 176 -14.46 -18.05 -10.26
N SER A 177 -13.69 -19.07 -10.64
CA SER A 177 -14.19 -20.45 -10.74
C SER A 177 -14.27 -21.17 -9.39
N ARG A 178 -13.59 -20.65 -8.35
CA ARG A 178 -13.47 -21.29 -7.02
C ARG A 178 -14.57 -20.95 -6.01
N GLY A 179 -15.68 -20.32 -6.40
CA GLY A 179 -16.86 -20.15 -5.54
C GLY A 179 -16.59 -19.50 -4.18
N GLY A 180 -15.60 -18.60 -4.10
CA GLY A 180 -15.15 -18.01 -2.84
C GLY A 180 -16.16 -17.02 -2.24
N SER A 181 -16.12 -16.89 -0.91
CA SER A 181 -16.84 -15.84 -0.17
C SER A 181 -16.40 -14.44 -0.67
N PRO A 182 -17.29 -13.44 -0.73
CA PRO A 182 -16.94 -12.07 -1.13
C PRO A 182 -15.90 -11.39 -0.23
N LEU A 183 -15.56 -12.01 0.91
CA LEU A 183 -14.53 -11.56 1.85
C LEU A 183 -13.16 -12.24 1.64
N SER A 184 -13.06 -13.18 0.71
CA SER A 184 -11.84 -13.94 0.41
C SER A 184 -11.42 -13.74 -1.05
N MET A 185 -10.11 -13.64 -1.28
CA MET A 185 -9.56 -13.55 -2.64
C MET A 185 -8.78 -14.84 -2.95
N ASN A 186 -9.11 -15.46 -4.08
CA ASN A 186 -8.34 -16.56 -4.67
C ASN A 186 -7.53 -16.01 -5.83
N LEU A 187 -6.20 -16.08 -5.74
CA LEU A 187 -5.30 -15.60 -6.79
C LEU A 187 -4.81 -16.79 -7.61
N ALA A 188 -4.99 -16.74 -8.93
CA ALA A 188 -4.34 -17.67 -9.85
C ALA A 188 -2.97 -17.09 -10.22
N ILE A 189 -1.89 -17.67 -9.70
CA ILE A 189 -0.52 -17.30 -10.10
C ILE A 189 -0.08 -18.29 -11.17
N PRO A 190 0.13 -17.85 -12.43
CA PRO A 190 0.67 -18.73 -13.46
C PRO A 190 2.09 -19.16 -13.06
N VAL A 191 2.31 -20.46 -13.06
CA VAL A 191 3.62 -21.04 -12.77
C VAL A 191 4.43 -21.06 -14.07
N PRO A 192 5.64 -20.48 -14.11
CA PRO A 192 6.53 -20.59 -15.27
C PRO A 192 6.80 -22.05 -15.64
N ASP A 193 6.88 -22.36 -16.94
CA ASP A 193 7.06 -23.73 -17.44
C ASP A 193 8.35 -24.41 -16.91
N ASP A 194 9.32 -23.63 -16.44
CA ASP A 194 10.60 -24.08 -15.88
C ASP A 194 10.61 -24.21 -14.35
N PHE A 195 9.49 -23.95 -13.67
CA PHE A 195 9.41 -24.00 -12.20
C PHE A 195 9.47 -25.44 -11.68
N LYS A 196 10.65 -25.85 -11.20
CA LYS A 196 10.85 -27.14 -10.54
C LYS A 196 10.57 -27.04 -9.05
N ILE A 197 9.51 -27.70 -8.58
CA ILE A 197 9.28 -27.90 -7.15
C ILE A 197 10.33 -28.88 -6.65
N ALA A 198 11.24 -28.43 -5.77
CA ALA A 198 12.19 -29.32 -5.13
C ALA A 198 11.45 -30.41 -4.34
N PRO A 199 11.84 -31.69 -4.48
CA PRO A 199 11.21 -32.76 -3.70
C PRO A 199 11.47 -32.52 -2.20
N PRO A 200 10.52 -32.87 -1.33
CA PRO A 200 10.68 -32.71 0.10
C PRO A 200 11.86 -33.56 0.61
N SER A 201 12.74 -32.95 1.40
CA SER A 201 13.76 -33.61 2.21
C SER A 201 13.15 -34.39 3.37
#